data_AF-A0A519XLM7-F1
#
_entry.id   AF-A0A519XLM7-F1
#
_cell.length_a   1.000
_cell.length_b   1.000
_cell.length_c   1.000
_cell.angle_alpha   90.00
_cell.angle_beta   90.00
_cell.angle_gamma   90.00
#
_symmetry.space_group_name_H-M   'P 1'
#
loop_
_entity.id
_entity.type
_entity.pdbx_description
1 polymer ?
#
loop_
_entity_poly.entity_id
_entity_poly.type
_entity_poly.pdbx_seq_one_letter_code
_entity_poly.pdbx_strand_id
1 'polypeptide(L)' 'MNILYFLIGCSVLVALVFLGAFFWALKTGQHDDVYTPSVRMLFDDEVINAEAVESSKNPQTAKSDTNHISD' A
#
# COMPACT_ATOMS: atom_id res chain seq x y z
N MET A 1 -27.55 2.42 49.13
CA MET A 1 -26.12 2.05 49.24
C MET A 1 -25.71 0.86 48.37
N ASN A 2 -26.63 0.02 47.88
CA ASN A 2 -26.28 -1.10 46.99
C ASN A 2 -25.89 -0.68 45.55
N ILE A 3 -26.47 0.43 45.07
CA ILE A 3 -26.28 0.89 43.69
C ILE A 3 -24.82 1.31 43.38
N LEU A 4 -24.09 1.77 44.39
CA LEU A 4 -22.68 2.16 44.25
C LEU A 4 -21.80 0.95 43.89
N TYR A 5 -22.04 -0.20 44.51
CA TYR A 5 -21.32 -1.43 44.19
C TYR A 5 -21.61 -1.91 42.77
N PHE A 6 -22.85 -1.78 42.32
CA PHE A 6 -23.24 -2.07 40.93
C PHE A 6 -22.54 -1.13 39.93
N LEU A 7 -22.52 0.18 40.22
CA LEU A 7 -21.88 1.18 39.37
C LEU A 7 -20.37 0.97 39.26
N ILE A 8 -19.71 0.63 40.37
CA ILE A 8 -18.29 0.28 40.39
C ILE A 8 -18.03 -0.92 39.48
N GLY A 9 -18.80 -2.01 39.64
CA GLY A 9 -18.65 -3.19 38.78
C GLY A 9 -18.87 -2.88 37.30
N CYS A 10 -19.91 -2.10 36.98
CA CYS A 10 -20.20 -1.67 35.62
C CYS A 10 -19.07 -0.82 35.02
N SER A 11 -18.51 0.12 35.79
CA SER A 11 -17.41 0.98 35.33
C SER A 11 -16.14 0.19 35.00
N VAL A 12 -15.79 -0.80 35.83
CA VAL A 12 -14.65 -1.68 35.61
C VAL A 12 -14.88 -2.56 34.39
N LEU A 13 -16.10 -3.09 34.22
CA LEU A 13 -16.46 -3.89 33.05
C LEU A 13 -16.27 -3.10 31.75
N VAL A 14 -16.78 -1.87 31.70
CA VAL A 14 -16.63 -0.97 30.53
C VAL A 14 -15.15 -0.67 30.27
N ALA A 15 -14.38 -0.39 31.33
CA ALA A 15 -12.94 -0.15 31.20
C ALA A 15 -12.19 -1.36 30.62
N LEU A 16 -12.52 -2.58 31.04
CA LEU A 16 -11.92 -3.81 30.51
C LEU A 16 -12.28 -4.05 29.04
N VAL A 17 -13.53 -3.77 28.64
CA VAL A 17 -13.95 -3.86 27.24
C VAL A 17 -13.16 -2.86 26.38
N PHE A 18 -13.04 -1.61 26.83
CA PHE A 18 -12.27 -0.59 26.14
C PHE A 18 -10.79 -0.96 26.02
N LEU A 19 -10.21 -1.48 27.09
CA LEU A 19 -8.82 -1.92 27.13
C LEU A 19 -8.58 -3.11 26.18
N GLY A 20 -9.50 -4.07 26.13
CA GLY A 20 -9.45 -5.20 25.19
C GLY A 20 -9.52 -4.74 23.73
N ALA A 21 -10.44 -3.82 23.42
CA ALA A 21 -10.54 -3.22 22.10
C ALA A 21 -9.27 -2.43 21.72
N PHE A 22 -8.66 -1.73 22.69
CA PHE A 22 -7.40 -1.01 22.48
C PHE A 22 -6.25 -1.96 22.10
N PHE A 23 -6.08 -3.07 22.82
CA PHE A 23 -5.06 -4.07 22.46
C PHE A 23 -5.33 -4.73 21.10
N TRP A 24 -6.60 -4.97 20.75
CA TRP A 24 -6.95 -5.46 19.42
C TRP A 24 -6.54 -4.45 18.34
N ALA A 25 -6.86 -3.16 18.52
CA ALA A 25 -6.47 -2.12 17.58
C ALA A 25 -4.94 -2.04 17.40
N LEU A 26 -4.16 -2.13 18.49
CA LEU A 26 -2.70 -2.17 18.43
C LEU A 26 -2.18 -3.39 17.64
N LYS A 27 -2.80 -4.55 17.81
CA LYS A 27 -2.42 -5.78 17.09
C LYS A 27 -2.85 -5.76 15.62
N THR A 28 -3.88 -5.01 15.25
CA THR A 28 -4.49 -5.08 13.92
C THR A 28 -3.60 -4.54 12.79
N GLY A 29 -2.39 -4.06 13.10
CA GLY A 29 -1.33 -3.89 12.11
C GLY A 29 -1.64 -2.85 11.04
N GLN A 30 -2.58 -1.93 11.30
CA GLN A 30 -2.94 -0.86 10.37
C GLN A 30 -1.82 0.19 10.18
N HIS A 31 -0.64 -0.07 10.76
CA HIS A 31 0.59 0.67 10.56
C HIS A 31 1.40 0.18 9.36
N ASP A 32 0.90 -0.76 8.55
CA ASP A 32 1.68 -1.31 7.42
C ASP A 32 1.91 -0.31 6.27
N ASP A 33 1.15 0.80 6.24
CA ASP A 33 1.29 1.86 5.25
C ASP A 33 2.23 2.99 5.75
N VAL A 34 3.44 2.62 6.20
CA VAL A 34 4.50 3.58 6.60
C VAL A 34 5.15 4.26 5.39
N TYR A 35 5.01 3.67 4.20
CA TYR A 35 5.57 4.20 2.97
C TYR A 35 4.54 5.04 2.22
N THR A 36 4.59 6.34 2.49
CA THR A 36 3.70 7.31 1.85
C THR A 36 3.95 7.39 0.34
N PRO A 37 2.91 7.31 -0.52
CA PRO A 37 3.04 7.39 -1.99
C PRO A 37 3.70 8.68 -2.48
N SER A 38 3.69 9.74 -1.67
CA SER A 38 4.37 11.02 -1.93
C SER A 38 5.89 10.91 -2.02
N VAL A 39 6.51 9.97 -1.29
CA VAL A 39 7.97 9.75 -1.34
C VAL A 39 8.37 9.13 -2.67
N ARG A 40 7.55 8.21 -3.18
CA ARG A 40 7.80 7.57 -4.48
C ARG A 40 7.75 8.57 -5.62
N MET A 41 6.81 9.50 -5.61
CA MET A 41 6.67 10.52 -6.65
C MET A 41 7.87 11.47 -6.73
N LEU A 42 8.53 11.77 -5.60
CA LEU A 42 9.69 12.67 -5.56
C LEU A 42 10.99 12.02 -6.07
N PHE A 43 11.06 10.68 -6.11
CA PHE A 43 12.23 9.93 -6.55
C PHE A 43 12.02 9.18 -7.90
N ASP A 44 10.77 8.97 -8.33
CA ASP A 44 10.45 8.41 -9.66
C ASP A 44 10.76 9.40 -10.81
N ASP A 45 10.78 10.71 -10.54
CA ASP A 45 11.05 11.75 -11.54
C ASP A 45 12.53 11.78 -12.03
N GLU A 46 13.47 11.22 -11.25
CA GLU A 46 14.90 11.22 -11.63
C GLU A 46 15.28 10.07 -12.57
N VAL A 47 14.53 8.97 -12.59
CA VAL A 47 14.91 7.74 -13.33
C VAL A 47 14.54 7.80 -14.82
N ILE A 48 13.50 8.57 -15.17
CA ILE A 48 12.96 8.64 -16.55
C ILE A 48 13.96 9.29 -17.52
N ASN A 49 14.88 10.13 -17.03
CA ASN A 49 15.85 10.83 -17.88
C ASN A 49 17.10 9.99 -18.24
N ALA A 50 17.34 8.86 -17.57
CA ALA A 50 18.49 8.00 -17.87
C ALA A 50 18.19 6.96 -18.96
N GLU A 51 16.97 6.40 -18.98
CA GLU A 51 16.61 5.31 -19.91
C GLU A 51 16.14 5.81 -21.29
N ALA A 52 15.60 7.04 -21.38
CA ALA A 52 15.15 7.63 -22.63
C ALA A 52 16.30 8.03 -23.59
N VAL A 53 17.53 8.15 -23.07
CA VAL A 53 18.71 8.53 -23.88
C VAL A 53 19.42 7.30 -24.48
N GLU A 54 19.28 6.11 -23.88
CA GLU A 54 19.92 4.88 -24.40
C GLU A 54 19.05 4.11 -25.42
N SER A 55 17.72 4.28 -25.43
CA SER A 55 16.83 3.53 -26.33
C SER A 55 16.84 4.02 -27.80
N SER A 56 17.44 5.18 -28.09
CA SER A 56 17.41 5.79 -29.44
C SER A 56 18.66 5.56 -30.30
N LYS A 57 19.53 4.59 -29.95
CA LYS A 57 20.71 4.25 -30.76
C LYS A 57 20.70 2.81 -31.28
N ASN A 58 20.20 2.68 -32.52
CA ASN A 58 20.61 1.73 -33.58
C ASN A 58 19.83 0.38 -33.71
N PRO A 59 19.93 -0.36 -34.84
CA PRO A 59 19.01 -0.31 -35.99
C PRO A 59 18.45 -1.71 -36.34
N GLN A 60 17.13 -1.88 -36.48
CA GLN A 60 16.57 -3.13 -37.02
C GLN A 60 16.09 -2.96 -38.46
N THR A 61 16.99 -3.29 -39.38
CA THR A 61 16.65 -3.71 -40.73
C THR A 61 16.31 -5.20 -40.77
N ALA A 62 15.17 -5.51 -41.41
CA ALA A 62 14.96 -6.59 -42.37
C ALA A 62 14.56 -8.03 -41.92
N LYS A 63 13.30 -8.36 -42.27
CA LYS A 63 12.79 -9.51 -43.07
C LYS A 63 12.06 -10.69 -42.39
N SER A 64 11.20 -11.29 -43.23
CA SER A 64 10.26 -12.44 -43.12
C SER A 64 9.02 -12.18 -42.28
N ASP A 65 7.81 -12.15 -42.85
CA ASP A 65 7.22 -13.28 -43.57
C ASP A 65 6.56 -12.96 -44.93
N THR A 66 6.83 -13.87 -45.86
CA THR A 66 6.22 -14.01 -47.18
C THR A 66 4.97 -14.91 -47.08
N ASN A 67 4.13 -14.81 -48.11
CA ASN A 67 3.04 -15.71 -48.56
C ASN A 67 1.65 -15.22 -48.10
N HIS A 68 0.66 -15.01 -48.97
CA HIS A 68 0.26 -15.76 -50.16
C HIS A 68 -0.76 -14.88 -50.94
N ILE A 69 -0.44 -14.46 -52.18
CA ILE A 69 -1.09 -14.89 -53.46
C ILE A 69 -2.59 -14.50 -53.51
N SER A 70 -2.92 -13.36 -54.13
CA SER A 70 -3.31 -13.21 -55.55
C SER A 70 -4.55 -14.01 -55.95
N ASP A 71 -5.68 -13.30 -56.09
CA ASP A 71 -6.53 -13.22 -57.29
C ASP A 71 -7.53 -12.06 -57.15
#